data_AF-A0A2G2D6E8-F1
#
_entry.id   AF-A0A2G2D6E8-F1
#
_cell.length_a   1.000
_cell.length_b   1.000
_cell.length_c   1.000
_cell.angle_alpha   90.00
_cell.angle_beta   90.00
_cell.angle_gamma   90.00
#
_symmetry.space_group_name_H-M   'P 1'
#
loop_
_entity.id
_entity.type
_entity.pdbx_description
1 polymer ?
#
loop_
_entity_poly.entity_id
_entity_poly.type
_entity_poly.pdbx_seq_one_letter_code
_entity_poly.pdbx_strand_id
1 'polypeptide(L)'
;MIIGRAFRPALPSSILATKEFFDMMQSIYLRAYLAGYSGRHVPRSIRRVFAGSELHRAWLIGSMGFFEQDGVRYGPANPYRIGDDRELA
;
A
#
# COMPACT_ATOMS: atom_id res chain seq x y z
N MET A 1 -4.40 38.38 -15.97
CA MET A 1 -3.56 37.29 -16.50
C MET A 1 -2.16 37.44 -15.91
N ILE A 2 -1.88 36.76 -14.80
CA ILE A 2 -0.54 36.65 -14.19
C ILE A 2 -0.37 35.15 -13.88
N ILE A 3 0.56 34.52 -14.58
CA ILE A 3 0.82 33.08 -14.52
C ILE A 3 1.58 32.78 -13.23
N GLY A 4 0.96 31.95 -12.38
CA GLY A 4 1.53 31.45 -11.13
C GLY A 4 2.80 30.64 -11.39
N ARG A 5 3.94 31.24 -11.08
CA ARG A 5 5.22 30.53 -10.98
C ARG A 5 5.17 29.74 -9.67
N ALA A 6 5.06 28.42 -9.81
CA ALA A 6 5.06 27.46 -8.73
C ALA A 6 6.18 27.78 -7.72
N PHE A 7 5.78 28.27 -6.55
CA PHE A 7 6.61 28.25 -5.36
C PHE A 7 6.73 26.78 -4.95
N ARG A 8 7.69 26.05 -5.54
CA ARG A 8 8.24 24.83 -4.94
C ARG A 8 9.17 25.32 -3.83
N PRO A 9 8.76 25.40 -2.55
CA PRO A 9 9.75 25.57 -1.51
C PRO A 9 10.73 24.40 -1.64
N ALA A 10 12.02 24.69 -1.70
CA ALA A 10 13.06 23.68 -1.59
C ALA A 10 12.91 23.07 -0.19
N LEU A 11 12.18 21.96 -0.10
CA LEU A 11 12.01 21.24 1.14
C LEU A 11 13.41 20.83 1.62
N PRO A 12 13.74 21.05 2.90
CA PRO A 12 15.06 20.74 3.44
C PRO A 12 15.41 19.27 3.18
N SER A 13 16.68 18.99 2.89
CA SER A 13 17.18 17.67 2.47
C SER A 13 16.81 16.55 3.47
N SER A 14 16.62 16.89 4.75
CA SER A 14 16.12 15.98 5.76
C SER A 14 14.67 15.52 5.52
N ILE A 15 13.79 16.41 5.05
CA ILE A 15 12.39 16.09 4.72
C ILE A 15 12.31 15.24 3.46
N LEU A 16 13.14 15.52 2.45
CA LEU A 16 13.25 14.67 1.27
C LEU A 16 13.74 13.27 1.65
N ALA A 17 14.79 13.15 2.46
CA ALA A 17 15.28 11.85 2.93
C ALA A 17 14.22 11.06 3.72
N THR A 18 13.41 11.72 4.55
CA THR A 18 12.30 11.07 5.25
C THR A 18 11.17 10.65 4.33
N LYS A 19 10.89 11.42 3.27
CA LYS A 19 9.88 11.09 2.27
C LYS A 19 10.33 9.89 1.44
N GLU A 20 11.57 9.89 0.96
CA GLU A 20 12.15 8.76 0.23
C GLU A 20 12.16 7.48 1.09
N PHE A 21 12.49 7.61 2.39
CA PHE A 21 12.41 6.48 3.32
C PHE A 21 10.98 5.98 3.51
N PHE A 22 10.02 6.90 3.69
CA PHE A 22 8.61 6.55 3.81
C PHE A 22 8.10 5.85 2.55
N ASP A 23 8.39 6.39 1.37
CA ASP A 23 8.01 5.82 0.08
C ASP A 23 8.64 4.43 -0.13
N MET A 24 9.91 4.25 0.28
CA MET A 24 10.58 2.95 0.29
C MET A 24 9.86 1.96 1.22
N MET A 25 9.55 2.35 2.45
CA MET A 25 8.84 1.50 3.41
C MET A 25 7.44 1.13 2.90
N GLN A 26 6.72 2.08 2.31
CA GLN A 26 5.42 1.83 1.68
C GLN A 26 5.53 0.81 0.55
N SER A 27 6.57 0.90 -0.29
CA SER A 27 6.80 -0.08 -1.37
C SER A 27 7.05 -1.50 -0.83
N ILE A 28 7.72 -1.62 0.32
CA ILE A 28 7.98 -2.91 0.99
C ILE A 28 6.67 -3.49 1.55
N TYR A 29 5.85 -2.67 2.21
CA TYR A 29 4.56 -3.10 2.73
C TYR A 29 3.59 -3.50 1.62
N LEU A 30 3.55 -2.75 0.51
CA LEU A 30 2.76 -3.09 -0.67
C LEU A 30 3.19 -4.44 -1.25
N ARG A 31 4.49 -4.73 -1.34
CA ARG A 31 4.98 -6.03 -1.81
C ARG A 31 4.56 -7.16 -0.87
N ALA A 32 4.63 -6.96 0.44
CA ALA A 32 4.18 -7.94 1.42
C ALA A 32 2.67 -8.19 1.32
N TYR A 33 1.90 -7.12 1.14
CA TYR A 33 0.47 -7.16 0.89
C TYR A 33 0.13 -8.00 -0.36
N LEU A 34 0.75 -7.70 -1.51
CA LEU A 34 0.53 -8.44 -2.76
C LEU A 34 0.98 -9.91 -2.64
N ALA A 35 2.06 -10.16 -1.90
CA ALA A 35 2.50 -11.53 -1.61
C ALA A 35 1.46 -12.31 -0.79
N GLY A 36 0.78 -11.65 0.16
CA GLY A 36 -0.37 -12.23 0.87
C GLY A 36 -1.55 -12.47 -0.05
N TYR A 37 -1.94 -11.45 -0.83
CA TYR A 37 -3.08 -11.49 -1.75
C TYR A 37 -2.97 -12.57 -2.83
N SER A 38 -1.77 -12.78 -3.37
CA SER A 38 -1.51 -13.84 -4.36
C SER A 38 -1.61 -15.26 -3.82
N GLY A 39 -1.92 -15.44 -2.52
CA GLY A 39 -2.01 -16.76 -1.89
C GLY A 39 -0.67 -17.47 -1.76
N ARG A 40 0.47 -16.77 -1.93
CA ARG A 40 1.79 -17.37 -1.73
C ARG A 40 1.91 -17.79 -0.27
N HIS A 41 1.91 -19.10 -0.06
CA HIS A 41 2.10 -19.70 1.25
C HIS A 41 3.50 -19.39 1.78
N VAL A 42 3.60 -18.38 2.64
CA VAL A 42 4.83 -18.12 3.39
C VAL A 42 5.02 -19.27 4.41
N PRO A 43 6.16 -19.98 4.41
CA PRO A 43 6.48 -21.02 5.37
C PRO A 43 6.33 -20.56 6.81
N ARG A 44 5.92 -21.47 7.70
CA ARG A 44 5.65 -21.17 9.13
C ARG A 44 6.85 -20.53 9.84
N SER A 45 8.07 -20.96 9.50
CA SER A 45 9.31 -20.42 10.07
C SER A 45 9.51 -18.95 9.72
N ILE A 46 9.29 -18.56 8.46
CA ILE A 46 9.43 -17.18 8.01
C ILE A 46 8.35 -16.32 8.68
N ARG A 47 7.09 -16.81 8.74
CA ARG A 47 6.01 -16.09 9.46
C ARG A 47 6.37 -15.76 10.91
N ARG A 48 7.09 -16.65 11.61
CA ARG A 48 7.53 -16.38 13.00
C ARG A 48 8.57 -15.28 13.10
N VAL A 49 9.46 -15.14 12.10
CA VAL A 49 10.53 -14.15 12.12
C VAL A 49 9.99 -12.72 12.05
N PHE A 50 8.98 -12.48 11.21
CA PHE A 50 8.39 -11.15 11.07
C PHE A 50 7.05 -11.00 11.82
N ALA A 51 6.58 -12.02 12.56
CA ALA A 51 5.34 -11.97 13.33
C ALA A 51 5.28 -10.73 14.22
N GLY A 52 4.13 -10.05 14.23
CA GLY A 52 3.92 -8.84 15.03
C GLY A 52 4.48 -7.55 14.43
N SER A 53 5.28 -7.60 13.36
CA SER A 53 5.75 -6.41 12.64
C SER A 53 4.69 -5.84 11.68
N GLU A 54 4.87 -4.58 11.26
CA GLU A 54 4.03 -3.95 10.21
C GLU A 54 4.08 -4.71 8.88
N LEU A 55 5.22 -5.35 8.57
CA LEU A 55 5.35 -6.24 7.42
C LEU A 55 4.41 -7.45 7.51
N HIS A 56 4.28 -8.02 8.72
CA HIS A 56 3.35 -9.12 8.98
C HIS A 56 1.91 -8.69 8.84
N ARG A 57 1.56 -7.50 9.36
CA ARG A 57 0.22 -6.94 9.26
C ARG A 57 -0.16 -6.71 7.80
N ALA A 58 0.73 -6.10 7.01
CA ALA A 58 0.50 -5.89 5.58
C ALA A 58 0.28 -7.21 4.82
N TRP A 59 1.15 -8.21 5.06
CA TRP A 59 0.98 -9.55 4.47
C TRP A 59 -0.32 -10.22 4.90
N LEU A 60 -0.67 -10.15 6.19
CA LEU A 60 -1.86 -10.78 6.74
C LEU A 60 -3.14 -10.18 6.15
N ILE A 61 -3.23 -8.84 6.10
CA ILE A 61 -4.35 -8.10 5.48
C ILE A 61 -4.52 -8.53 4.02
N GLY A 62 -3.44 -8.58 3.24
CA GLY A 62 -3.47 -9.07 1.87
C GLY A 62 -3.92 -10.53 1.77
N SER A 63 -3.43 -11.41 2.65
CA SER A 63 -3.82 -12.84 2.66
C SER A 63 -5.29 -13.07 3.02
N MET A 64 -5.89 -12.16 3.78
CA MET A 64 -7.32 -12.17 4.12
C MET A 64 -8.18 -11.52 3.02
N GLY A 65 -7.56 -10.94 1.99
CA GLY A 65 -8.26 -10.26 0.89
C GLY A 65 -8.87 -8.91 1.28
N PHE A 66 -8.42 -8.29 2.37
CA PHE A 66 -8.83 -6.94 2.74
C PHE A 66 -8.02 -5.92 1.96
N PHE A 67 -8.66 -4.97 1.30
CA PHE A 67 -8.02 -3.92 0.50
C PHE A 67 -8.69 -2.58 0.80
N GLU A 68 -7.95 -1.47 0.79
CA GLU A 68 -8.55 -0.14 0.88
C GLU A 68 -8.09 0.69 -0.31
N GLN A 69 -9.04 1.26 -1.06
CA GLN A 69 -8.77 2.17 -2.16
C GLN A 69 -9.77 3.32 -2.10
N ASP A 70 -9.27 4.54 -2.23
CA ASP A 70 -10.07 5.78 -2.20
C ASP A 70 -11.00 5.88 -0.98
N GLY A 71 -10.53 5.36 0.17
CA GLY A 71 -11.28 5.33 1.44
C GLY A 71 -12.34 4.22 1.52
N VAL A 72 -12.48 3.38 0.51
CA VAL A 72 -13.41 2.24 0.49
C VAL A 72 -12.66 0.96 0.86
N ARG A 73 -13.13 0.28 1.91
CA ARG A 73 -12.60 -1.02 2.35
C ARG A 73 -13.30 -2.16 1.65
N TYR A 74 -12.54 -2.90 0.87
CA TYR A 74 -12.93 -4.14 0.23
C TYR A 74 -12.45 -5.33 1.03
N GLY A 75 -13.20 -6.43 0.99
CA GLY A 75 -12.91 -7.66 1.73
C GLY A 75 -13.89 -8.75 1.32
N PRO A 76 -13.86 -9.93 1.95
CA PRO A 76 -14.81 -11.00 1.63
C PRO A 76 -16.29 -10.59 1.76
N ALA A 77 -16.58 -9.66 2.67
CA ALA A 77 -17.93 -9.08 2.87
C ALA A 77 -18.25 -7.89 1.94
N ASN A 78 -17.24 -7.28 1.33
CA ASN A 78 -17.39 -6.20 0.34
C ASN A 78 -16.40 -6.46 -0.82
N PRO A 79 -16.70 -7.44 -1.69
CA PRO A 79 -15.75 -7.87 -2.70
C PRO A 79 -15.46 -6.73 -3.69
N TYR A 80 -14.22 -6.65 -4.13
CA TYR A 80 -13.84 -5.73 -5.20
C TYR A 80 -14.55 -6.15 -6.48
N ARG A 81 -15.45 -5.30 -7.01
CA ARG A 81 -16.13 -5.56 -8.28
C ARG A 81 -15.14 -5.27 -9.40
N ILE A 82 -14.55 -6.32 -9.98
CA ILE A 82 -13.78 -6.19 -11.21
C ILE A 82 -14.78 -5.93 -12.34
N GLY A 83 -14.89 -4.68 -12.79
CA GLY A 83 -15.71 -4.29 -13.95
C GLY A 83 -16.84 -3.29 -13.68
N ASP A 84 -16.60 -2.20 -12.95
CA ASP A 84 -17.47 -1.02 -13.06
C ASP A 84 -16.94 -0.12 -14.18
N ASP A 85 -17.17 -0.55 -15.42
CA ASP A 85 -16.75 0.10 -16.66
C ASP A 85 -17.52 1.42 -16.93
N ARG A 86 -18.14 2.00 -15.90
CA ARG A 86 -19.00 3.20 -15.98
C ARG A 86 -18.25 4.52 -15.98
N GLU A 87 -16.92 4.51 -15.89
CA GLU A 87 -16.04 5.69 -16.03
C GLU A 87 -15.35 5.80 -17.41
N LEU A 88 -15.86 5.12 -18.44
CA LEU A 88 -15.44 5.32 -19.84
C LEU A 88 -16.61 5.77 -20.75
N ALA A 89 -17.48 6.66 -20.25
CA ALA A 89 -18.51 7.33 -21.04
C ALA A 89 -18.32 8.85 -21.03
#